data_AF-A0A4Q5X728-F1
#
_entry.id   AF-A0A4Q5X728-F1
#
_cell.length_a   1.000
_cell.length_b   1.000
_cell.length_c   1.000
_cell.angle_alpha   90.00
_cell.angle_beta   90.00
_cell.angle_gamma   90.00
#
_symmetry.space_group_name_H-M   'P 1'
#
loop_
_entity.id
_entity.type
_entity.pdbx_description
1 polymer ?
#
loop_
_entity_poly.entity_id
_entity_poly.type
_entity_poly.pdbx_seq_one_letter_code
_entity_poly.pdbx_strand_id
1 'polypeptide(L)'
;MIHLPKAYPLLAAGLALLGSCSDAGPRVYTAQPYDSESQCLGEYESVGLVEADTLSAACGAVCLEITGSLFVSTVCPPYPDTATVVDPAESETCGAALEAASCE
;
A
#
# COMPACT_ATOMS: atom_id res chain seq x y z
N MET A 1 48.68 1.96 52.89
CA MET A 1 48.57 3.24 52.15
C MET A 1 48.35 2.88 50.69
N ILE A 2 47.10 2.93 50.23
CA ILE A 2 46.69 2.54 48.88
C ILE A 2 46.23 3.82 48.19
N HIS A 3 47.02 4.29 47.23
CA HIS A 3 46.68 5.42 46.37
C HIS A 3 45.68 4.95 45.29
N LEU A 4 44.41 5.33 45.43
CA LEU A 4 43.42 5.23 44.35
C LEU A 4 43.47 6.51 43.50
N PRO A 5 43.82 6.43 42.21
CA PRO A 5 43.70 7.57 41.31
C PRO A 5 42.24 7.78 40.87
N LYS A 6 41.76 8.99 41.14
CA LYS A 6 40.90 9.86 40.32
C LYS A 6 39.82 9.19 39.45
N ALA A 7 38.57 9.48 39.83
CA ALA A 7 37.37 9.27 39.02
C ALA A 7 37.54 9.77 37.58
N TYR A 8 37.34 8.88 36.61
CA TYR A 8 37.20 9.20 35.20
C TYR A 8 35.71 9.13 34.81
N PRO A 9 35.04 10.25 34.52
CA PRO A 9 33.78 10.20 33.80
C PRO A 9 34.12 10.18 32.31
N LEU A 10 34.33 8.99 31.74
CA LEU A 10 34.36 8.84 30.29
C LEU A 10 32.93 8.62 29.78
N LEU A 11 32.19 9.73 29.76
CA LEU A 11 31.12 9.96 28.80
C LEU A 11 31.76 10.07 27.41
N ALA A 12 31.53 9.08 26.54
CA ALA A 12 31.60 9.23 25.08
C ALA A 12 30.90 8.01 24.47
N ALA A 13 29.61 8.14 24.14
CA ALA A 13 29.18 8.55 22.80
C ALA A 13 29.38 7.43 21.77
N GLY A 14 28.32 6.66 21.51
CA GLY A 14 28.38 5.64 20.47
C GLY A 14 27.16 4.73 20.35
N LEU A 15 25.98 5.13 20.80
CA LEU A 15 24.74 4.40 20.50
C LEU A 15 23.67 5.41 20.06
N ALA A 16 23.52 5.52 18.75
CA ALA A 16 22.28 5.84 18.05
C ALA A 16 22.60 6.06 16.57
N LEU A 17 22.95 4.98 15.85
CA LEU A 17 22.53 4.90 14.46
C LEU A 17 21.00 4.76 14.50
N LEU A 18 20.30 5.87 14.78
CA LEU A 18 18.93 6.04 14.35
C LEU A 18 19.01 6.23 12.84
N GLY A 19 19.31 5.13 12.14
CA GLY A 19 18.89 5.00 10.77
C GLY A 19 17.39 5.16 10.85
N SER A 20 16.90 6.35 10.51
CA SER A 20 15.51 6.53 10.16
C SER A 20 15.29 5.48 9.06
N CYS A 21 14.59 4.39 9.36
CA CYS A 21 13.98 3.58 8.31
C CYS A 21 13.11 4.59 7.57
N SER A 22 13.64 5.17 6.50
CA SER A 22 12.84 5.92 5.57
C SER A 22 11.85 4.88 5.06
N ASP A 23 10.59 5.05 5.43
CA ASP A 23 9.46 4.26 4.92
C ASP A 23 9.22 4.61 3.43
N ALA A 24 10.26 5.07 2.73
CA ALA A 24 10.23 5.53 1.36
C ALA A 24 10.82 4.44 0.46
N GLY A 25 10.10 4.13 -0.60
CA GLY A 25 10.47 3.13 -1.59
C GLY A 25 9.23 2.47 -2.22
N PRO A 26 9.45 1.53 -3.15
CA PRO A 26 8.36 0.85 -3.83
C PRO A 26 7.58 -0.01 -2.83
N ARG A 27 6.26 0.13 -2.85
CA ARG A 27 5.33 -0.72 -2.09
C ARG A 27 4.45 -1.52 -3.03
N VAL A 28 4.09 -2.71 -2.58
CA VAL A 28 3.11 -3.55 -3.27
C VAL A 28 1.74 -2.89 -3.17
N TYR A 29 1.14 -2.63 -4.32
CA TYR A 29 -0.23 -2.18 -4.44
C TYR A 29 -1.14 -3.41 -4.59
N THR A 30 -2.16 -3.49 -3.74
CA THR A 30 -3.11 -4.62 -3.74
C THR A 30 -4.51 -4.16 -4.07
N ALA A 31 -5.25 -4.98 -4.81
CA ALA A 31 -6.64 -4.75 -5.17
C ALA A 31 -7.39 -6.08 -5.30
N GLN A 32 -8.72 -6.05 -5.30
CA GLN A 32 -9.55 -7.23 -5.48
C GLN A 32 -9.99 -7.34 -6.95
N PRO A 33 -9.76 -8.47 -7.64
CA PRO A 33 -10.25 -8.66 -9.00
C PRO A 33 -11.77 -8.77 -8.99
N TYR A 34 -12.43 -8.21 -10.01
CA TYR A 34 -13.87 -8.40 -10.21
C TYR A 34 -14.12 -9.53 -11.20
N ASP A 35 -14.90 -10.52 -10.79
CA ASP A 35 -15.38 -11.58 -11.66
C ASP A 35 -16.82 -11.27 -12.11
N SER A 36 -16.98 -10.96 -13.40
CA SER A 36 -18.28 -10.57 -13.95
C SER A 36 -19.27 -11.73 -14.06
N GLU A 37 -18.79 -12.98 -14.10
CA GLU A 37 -19.66 -14.15 -14.25
C GLU A 37 -20.38 -14.49 -12.94
N SER A 38 -19.66 -14.41 -11.82
CA SER A 38 -20.19 -14.61 -10.46
C SER A 38 -20.63 -13.32 -9.77
N GLN A 39 -20.35 -12.16 -10.38
CA GLN A 39 -20.63 -10.83 -9.84
C GLN A 39 -20.01 -10.61 -8.45
N CYS A 40 -18.81 -11.15 -8.26
CA CYS A 40 -18.08 -11.13 -7.00
C CYS A 40 -16.74 -10.40 -7.12
N LEU A 41 -16.23 -9.96 -5.98
CA LEU A 41 -14.83 -9.65 -5.80
C LEU A 41 -14.05 -10.91 -5.36
N GLY A 42 -12.86 -11.07 -5.91
CA GLY A 42 -11.89 -12.05 -5.44
C GLY A 42 -11.15 -11.58 -4.18
N GLU A 43 -10.18 -12.39 -3.76
CA GLU A 43 -9.24 -12.02 -2.71
C GLU A 43 -8.31 -10.87 -3.15
N TYR A 44 -7.76 -10.14 -2.19
CA TYR A 44 -6.75 -9.12 -2.49
C TYR A 44 -5.52 -9.77 -3.12
N GLU A 45 -5.14 -9.29 -4.30
CA GLU A 45 -3.92 -9.71 -4.99
C GLU A 45 -2.99 -8.53 -5.26
N SER A 46 -1.72 -8.83 -5.50
CA SER A 46 -0.69 -7.83 -5.82
C SER A 46 -0.76 -7.46 -7.29
N VAL A 47 -1.13 -6.21 -7.59
CA VAL A 47 -1.35 -5.74 -8.97
C VAL A 47 -0.26 -4.81 -9.49
N GLY A 48 0.70 -4.43 -8.64
CA GLY A 48 1.84 -3.63 -9.06
C GLY A 48 2.66 -3.08 -7.91
N LEU A 49 3.62 -2.22 -8.25
CA LEU A 49 4.41 -1.44 -7.31
C LEU A 49 4.10 0.04 -7.47
N VAL A 50 4.13 0.76 -6.36
CA VAL A 50 3.98 2.22 -6.34
C VAL A 50 5.06 2.85 -5.47
N GLU A 51 5.61 3.97 -5.92
CA GLU A 51 6.50 4.78 -5.09
C GLU A 51 5.66 5.47 -4.02
N ALA A 52 5.86 5.08 -2.76
CA ALA A 52 4.99 5.50 -1.67
C ALA A 52 5.82 5.96 -0.48
N ASP A 53 5.86 7.27 -0.26
CA ASP A 53 6.37 7.86 0.99
C ASP A 53 5.40 7.61 2.15
N THR A 54 4.13 7.97 1.98
CA THR A 54 3.05 7.73 2.95
C THR A 54 1.73 7.48 2.21
N LEU A 55 1.48 6.23 1.79
CA LEU A 55 0.15 5.86 1.31
C LEU A 55 -0.84 5.99 2.47
N SER A 56 -1.83 6.86 2.31
CA SER A 56 -2.92 6.94 3.27
C SER A 56 -3.70 5.62 3.25
N ALA A 57 -4.01 5.09 4.42
CA ALA A 57 -4.37 3.68 4.60
C ALA A 57 -5.72 3.26 3.98
N ALA A 58 -6.60 4.21 3.61
CA ALA A 58 -7.83 3.91 2.89
C ALA A 58 -8.42 5.15 2.20
N CYS A 59 -8.83 4.98 0.96
CA CYS A 59 -9.63 5.90 0.15
C CYS A 59 -11.00 5.28 -0.16
N GLY A 60 -11.89 6.06 -0.76
CA GLY A 60 -13.11 5.50 -1.35
C GLY A 60 -12.77 4.44 -2.38
N ALA A 61 -13.63 3.42 -2.51
CA ALA A 61 -13.46 2.37 -3.50
C ALA A 61 -13.41 2.96 -4.91
N VAL A 62 -12.45 2.50 -5.71
CA VAL A 62 -12.24 2.91 -7.10
C VAL A 62 -12.06 1.68 -7.98
N CYS A 63 -12.53 1.77 -9.22
CA CYS A 63 -12.26 0.76 -10.24
C CYS A 63 -10.95 1.06 -10.96
N LEU A 64 -10.10 0.05 -11.05
CA LEU A 64 -8.85 0.08 -11.80
C LEU A 64 -8.90 -0.99 -12.89
N GLU A 65 -8.71 -0.60 -14.14
CA GLU A 65 -8.41 -1.55 -15.21
C GLU A 65 -6.89 -1.77 -15.27
N ILE A 66 -6.46 -3.02 -15.13
CA ILE A 66 -5.05 -3.42 -15.14
C ILE A 66 -4.91 -4.61 -16.07
N THR A 67 -4.16 -4.42 -17.17
CA THR A 67 -3.95 -5.46 -18.20
C THR A 67 -5.26 -6.06 -18.74
N GLY A 68 -6.31 -5.23 -18.85
CA GLY A 68 -7.63 -5.65 -19.36
C GLY A 68 -8.52 -6.38 -18.36
N SER A 69 -8.09 -6.50 -17.10
CA SER A 69 -8.91 -7.02 -15.98
C SER A 69 -9.35 -5.87 -15.08
N LEU A 70 -10.59 -5.94 -14.58
CA LEU A 70 -11.15 -4.94 -13.69
C LEU A 70 -10.87 -5.32 -12.23
N PHE A 71 -10.42 -4.35 -11.45
CA PHE A 71 -10.15 -4.48 -10.03
C PHE A 71 -10.88 -3.39 -9.26
N VAL A 72 -11.26 -3.70 -8.02
CA VAL A 72 -11.70 -2.72 -7.03
C VAL A 72 -10.60 -2.53 -6.00
N SER A 73 -10.22 -1.27 -5.77
CA SER A 73 -9.24 -0.91 -4.75
C SER A 73 -9.80 0.12 -3.80
N THR A 74 -9.45 -0.01 -2.53
CA THR A 74 -9.66 1.01 -1.50
C THR A 74 -8.35 1.69 -1.09
N VAL A 75 -7.25 1.40 -1.79
CA VAL A 75 -5.92 1.96 -1.51
C VAL A 75 -5.78 3.30 -2.24
N CYS A 76 -5.34 4.34 -1.53
CA CYS A 76 -5.16 5.67 -2.11
C CYS A 76 -4.09 5.73 -3.21
N PRO A 77 -4.12 6.75 -4.08
CA PRO A 77 -3.02 7.02 -5.02
C PRO A 77 -1.67 7.26 -4.31
N PRO A 78 -0.53 7.09 -5.02
CA PRO A 78 -0.43 6.76 -6.44
C PRO A 78 -0.89 5.33 -6.76
N TYR A 79 -1.44 5.15 -7.96
CA TYR A 79 -1.74 3.84 -8.52
C TYR A 79 -0.56 3.33 -9.34
N PRO A 80 -0.44 2.01 -9.59
CA PRO A 80 0.57 1.48 -10.49
C PRO A 80 0.47 2.14 -11.88
N ASP A 81 1.61 2.35 -12.56
CA ASP A 81 1.63 2.95 -13.90
C ASP A 81 0.81 2.18 -14.96
N THR A 82 0.55 0.89 -14.69
CA THR A 82 -0.26 0.01 -15.55
C THR A 82 -1.75 0.11 -15.27
N ALA A 83 -2.18 0.87 -14.26
CA ALA A 83 -3.58 1.00 -13.87
C ALA A 83 -4.23 2.21 -14.54
N THR A 84 -5.42 1.98 -15.11
CA THR A 84 -6.29 3.04 -15.61
C THR A 84 -7.51 3.15 -14.69
N VAL A 85 -7.81 4.35 -14.19
CA VAL A 85 -9.01 4.59 -13.39
C VAL A 85 -10.23 4.56 -14.30
N VAL A 86 -11.23 3.74 -13.92
CA VAL A 86 -12.50 3.63 -14.65
C VAL A 86 -13.57 4.37 -13.85
N ASP A 87 -14.27 5.29 -14.50
CA ASP A 87 -15.37 6.02 -13.87
C ASP A 87 -16.66 5.16 -13.84
N PRO A 88 -17.33 5.01 -12.68
CA PRO A 88 -18.53 4.18 -12.58
C PRO A 88 -19.74 4.78 -13.31
N ALA A 89 -19.77 6.09 -13.61
CA ALA A 89 -20.83 6.68 -14.42
C ALA A 89 -20.66 6.40 -15.92
N GLU A 90 -19.44 6.06 -16.35
CA GLU A 90 -19.12 5.73 -17.75
C GLU A 90 -19.02 4.21 -18.00
N SER A 91 -18.96 3.39 -16.95
CA SER A 91 -18.85 1.94 -17.05
C SER A 91 -19.81 1.22 -16.10
N GLU A 92 -20.82 0.56 -16.68
CA GLU A 92 -21.77 -0.28 -15.94
C GLU A 92 -21.05 -1.42 -15.19
N THR A 93 -19.98 -1.98 -15.77
CA THR A 93 -19.18 -3.03 -15.13
C THR A 93 -18.43 -2.51 -13.92
N CYS A 94 -17.93 -1.27 -13.94
CA CYS A 94 -17.35 -0.64 -12.76
C CYS A 94 -18.40 -0.40 -11.68
N GLY A 95 -19.57 0.13 -12.05
CA GLY A 95 -20.69 0.27 -11.12
C GLY A 95 -21.08 -1.04 -10.45
N ALA A 96 -21.18 -2.12 -11.22
CA ALA A 96 -21.46 -3.46 -10.69
C ALA A 96 -20.35 -3.99 -9.77
N ALA A 97 -19.08 -3.73 -10.11
CA ALA A 97 -17.94 -4.15 -9.31
C ALA A 97 -17.87 -3.44 -7.94
N LEU A 98 -18.23 -2.14 -7.88
CA LEU A 98 -18.28 -1.39 -6.62
C LEU A 98 -19.37 -1.87 -5.66
N GLU A 99 -20.46 -2.42 -6.21
CA GLU A 99 -21.58 -2.99 -5.45
C GLU A 99 -21.39 -4.49 -5.14
N ALA A 100 -20.33 -5.12 -5.67
CA ALA A 100 -20.07 -6.54 -5.53
C ALA A 100 -19.53 -6.90 -4.13
N ALA A 101 -19.91 -8.09 -3.65
CA ALA A 101 -19.38 -8.67 -2.42
C ALA A 101 -18.22 -9.64 -2.72
N SER A 102 -17.41 -9.96 -1.71
CA SER A 102 -16.40 -11.02 -1.84
C SER A 102 -17.04 -12.40 -2.00
N CYS A 103 -16.51 -13.22 -2.90
CA CYS A 103 -16.90 -14.62 -3.04
C CYS A 103 -16.21 -15.49 -1.97
N GLU A 104 -16.94 -16.45 -1.38
CA GLU A 104 -16.45 -17.43 -0.39
C GLU A 104 -16.06 -18.78 -1.02
#